data_AF-A0A136LD48-F1
#
_entry.id   AF-A0A136LD48-F1
#
_cell.length_a   1.000
_cell.length_b   1.000
_cell.length_c   1.000
_cell.angle_alpha   90.00
_cell.angle_beta   90.00
_cell.angle_gamma   90.00
#
_symmetry.space_group_name_H-M   'P 1'
#
loop_
_entity.id
_entity.type
_entity.pdbx_description
1 polymer ?
#
loop_
_entity_poly.entity_id
_entity_poly.type
_entity_poly.pdbx_seq_one_letter_code
_entity_poly.pdbx_strand_id
1 'polypeptide(L)'
;MAGENELLERLEKIVRDLYNEQQADEIVQTFEVVFQSQPDAEMRRELLEYWVDFYRLQEYRSVKQRRRPTYQERSTSCSACGYPSSHRHHLWDLAAHGENKVTIQLCANCHELFHLMYNALVKRAEYSRKIARHVLLSGQLAHDVPAKLLGWVLATIRYEASNGWIDGSAGSRENVEKRLSWSEVVRVANEARKAQV
;
A
#
# COMPACT_ATOMS: atom_id res chain seq x y z
N MET A 1 -17.11 -17.93 -25.03
CA MET A 1 -15.95 -17.33 -25.71
C MET A 1 -16.38 -15.98 -26.22
N ALA A 2 -15.66 -14.89 -25.91
CA ALA A 2 -16.01 -13.54 -26.35
C ALA A 2 -16.02 -13.43 -27.88
N GLY A 3 -16.88 -12.60 -28.44
CA GLY A 3 -16.91 -12.31 -29.88
C GLY A 3 -15.75 -11.40 -30.31
N GLU A 4 -15.44 -11.36 -31.61
CA GLU A 4 -14.39 -10.49 -32.18
C GLU A 4 -14.65 -9.01 -31.84
N ASN A 5 -15.89 -8.53 -32.03
CA ASN A 5 -16.29 -7.16 -31.70
C ASN A 5 -16.16 -6.84 -30.20
N GLU A 6 -16.47 -7.79 -29.33
CA GLU A 6 -16.35 -7.62 -27.87
C GLU A 6 -14.88 -7.47 -27.45
N LEU A 7 -13.97 -8.21 -28.10
CA LEU A 7 -12.53 -8.08 -27.86
C LEU A 7 -11.99 -6.75 -28.39
N LEU A 8 -12.47 -6.28 -29.55
CA LEU A 8 -12.07 -5.00 -30.13
C LEU A 8 -12.51 -3.82 -29.24
N GLU A 9 -13.80 -3.76 -28.87
CA GLU A 9 -14.32 -2.73 -27.95
C GLU A 9 -13.54 -2.70 -26.63
N ARG A 10 -13.19 -3.89 -26.12
CA ARG A 10 -12.40 -4.01 -24.90
C ARG A 10 -10.97 -3.51 -25.08
N LEU A 11 -10.32 -3.81 -26.21
CA LEU A 11 -8.98 -3.33 -26.53
C LEU A 11 -8.97 -1.80 -26.63
N GLU A 12 -9.90 -1.23 -27.39
CA GLU A 12 -10.03 0.22 -27.55
C GLU A 12 -10.23 0.93 -26.22
N LYS A 13 -11.10 0.40 -25.37
CA LYS A 13 -11.33 0.95 -24.03
C LYS A 13 -10.04 0.98 -23.21
N ILE A 14 -9.32 -0.15 -23.13
CA ILE A 14 -8.09 -0.21 -22.33
C ILE A 14 -7.02 0.75 -22.87
N VAL A 15 -6.89 0.86 -24.20
CA VAL A 15 -5.97 1.82 -24.82
C VAL A 15 -6.37 3.26 -24.46
N ARG A 16 -7.65 3.62 -24.56
CA ARG A 16 -8.14 4.97 -24.20
C ARG A 16 -8.00 5.28 -22.71
N ASP A 17 -8.09 4.28 -21.84
CA ASP A 17 -7.87 4.45 -20.40
C ASP A 17 -6.37 4.65 -20.06
N LEU A 18 -5.46 4.16 -20.91
CA LEU A 18 -4.01 4.19 -20.67
C LEU A 18 -3.28 5.41 -21.26
N TYR A 19 -3.78 5.98 -22.36
CA TYR A 19 -3.11 7.04 -23.12
C TYR A 19 -3.96 8.30 -23.22
N ASN A 20 -3.34 9.44 -23.54
CA ASN A 20 -4.10 10.64 -23.87
C ASN A 20 -4.84 10.46 -25.21
N GLU A 21 -5.83 11.33 -25.47
CA GLU A 21 -6.74 11.24 -26.61
C GLU A 21 -6.01 11.07 -27.96
N GLN A 22 -5.02 11.93 -28.25
CA GLN A 22 -4.26 11.87 -29.49
C GLN A 22 -3.51 10.53 -29.65
N GLN A 23 -2.80 10.10 -28.61
CA GLN A 23 -2.04 8.85 -28.65
C GLN A 23 -2.96 7.63 -28.74
N ALA A 24 -4.10 7.64 -28.04
CA ALA A 24 -5.05 6.56 -28.07
C ALA A 24 -5.65 6.40 -29.47
N ASP A 25 -6.00 7.50 -30.14
CA ASP A 25 -6.53 7.48 -31.50
C ASP A 25 -5.53 6.90 -32.51
N GLU A 26 -4.25 7.30 -32.43
CA GLU A 26 -3.19 6.76 -33.30
C GLU A 26 -3.02 5.24 -33.12
N ILE A 27 -3.08 4.75 -31.87
CA ILE A 27 -2.96 3.32 -31.55
C ILE A 27 -4.19 2.55 -32.05
N VAL A 28 -5.41 3.07 -31.81
CA VAL A 28 -6.66 2.44 -32.26
C VAL A 28 -6.71 2.36 -33.80
N GLN A 29 -6.39 3.44 -34.51
CA GLN A 29 -6.32 3.44 -35.97
C GLN A 29 -5.31 2.42 -36.51
N THR A 30 -4.17 2.25 -35.83
CA THR A 30 -3.19 1.23 -36.20
C THR A 30 -3.77 -0.18 -36.09
N PHE A 31 -4.52 -0.45 -35.01
CA PHE A 31 -5.19 -1.75 -34.85
C PHE A 31 -6.27 -1.98 -35.90
N GLU A 32 -7.09 -0.97 -36.21
CA GLU A 32 -8.10 -1.07 -37.28
C GLU A 32 -7.47 -1.48 -38.61
N VAL A 33 -6.36 -0.83 -39.01
CA VAL A 33 -5.64 -1.17 -40.26
C VAL A 33 -5.07 -2.59 -40.21
N VAL A 34 -4.44 -2.98 -39.10
CA VAL A 34 -3.86 -4.33 -38.94
C VAL A 34 -4.95 -5.40 -39.02
N PHE A 35 -6.07 -5.24 -38.33
CA PHE A 35 -7.14 -6.23 -38.34
C PHE A 35 -7.87 -6.29 -39.68
N GLN A 36 -8.11 -5.15 -40.35
CA GLN A 36 -8.68 -5.13 -41.71
C GLN A 36 -7.78 -5.82 -42.74
N SER A 37 -6.45 -5.77 -42.54
CA SER A 37 -5.48 -6.43 -43.42
C SER A 37 -5.38 -7.94 -43.24
N GLN A 38 -5.97 -8.50 -42.17
CA GLN A 38 -5.94 -9.94 -41.88
C GLN A 38 -7.28 -10.61 -42.28
N PRO A 39 -7.35 -11.31 -43.43
CA PRO A 39 -8.61 -11.90 -43.91
C PRO A 39 -9.08 -13.10 -43.07
N ASP A 40 -8.18 -13.80 -42.39
CA ASP A 40 -8.52 -14.96 -41.57
C ASP A 40 -9.12 -14.56 -40.22
N ALA A 41 -10.36 -14.99 -39.98
CA ALA A 41 -11.12 -14.69 -38.77
C ALA A 41 -10.53 -15.34 -37.51
N GLU A 42 -9.95 -16.54 -37.63
CA GLU A 42 -9.33 -17.22 -36.49
C GLU A 42 -8.05 -16.48 -36.08
N MET A 43 -7.23 -16.11 -37.06
CA MET A 43 -6.01 -15.34 -36.84
C MET A 43 -6.29 -13.92 -36.30
N ARG A 44 -7.34 -13.22 -36.79
CA ARG A 44 -7.77 -11.93 -36.22
C ARG A 44 -8.13 -12.06 -34.75
N ARG A 45 -8.88 -13.11 -34.41
CA ARG A 45 -9.30 -13.39 -33.04
C ARG A 45 -8.09 -13.66 -32.13
N GLU A 46 -7.13 -14.49 -32.55
CA GLU A 46 -5.92 -14.76 -31.77
C GLU A 46 -5.10 -13.49 -31.52
N LEU A 47 -4.95 -12.64 -32.54
CA LEU A 47 -4.26 -11.36 -32.40
C LEU A 47 -5.00 -10.42 -31.44
N LEU A 48 -6.33 -10.35 -31.50
CA LEU A 48 -7.15 -9.56 -30.57
C LEU A 48 -6.99 -10.06 -29.12
N GLU A 49 -7.08 -11.37 -28.90
CA GLU A 49 -6.91 -11.97 -27.57
C GLU A 49 -5.51 -11.66 -27.01
N TYR A 50 -4.46 -11.78 -27.84
CA TYR A 50 -3.09 -11.42 -27.47
C TYR A 50 -2.97 -9.95 -27.05
N TRP A 51 -3.47 -9.01 -27.86
CA TRP A 51 -3.34 -7.58 -27.57
C TRP A 51 -4.19 -7.15 -26.38
N VAL A 52 -5.39 -7.70 -26.22
CA VAL A 52 -6.22 -7.47 -25.03
C VAL A 52 -5.48 -7.89 -23.78
N ASP A 53 -4.85 -9.07 -23.76
CA ASP A 53 -4.10 -9.53 -22.59
C ASP A 53 -2.82 -8.70 -22.36
N PHE A 54 -2.11 -8.29 -23.42
CA PHE A 54 -0.98 -7.37 -23.32
C PHE A 54 -1.38 -6.04 -22.66
N TYR A 55 -2.45 -5.41 -23.14
CA TYR A 55 -2.89 -4.11 -22.61
C TYR A 55 -3.56 -4.21 -21.24
N ARG A 56 -4.25 -5.31 -20.92
CA ARG A 56 -4.68 -5.59 -19.52
C ARG A 56 -3.49 -5.63 -18.57
N LEU A 57 -2.39 -6.24 -18.98
CA LEU A 57 -1.17 -6.26 -18.18
C LEU A 57 -0.57 -4.86 -18.02
N GLN A 58 -0.62 -4.02 -19.07
CA GLN A 58 -0.17 -2.62 -18.99
C GLN A 58 -1.07 -1.76 -18.11
N GLU A 59 -2.40 -1.91 -18.22
CA GLU A 59 -3.40 -1.27 -17.36
C GLU A 59 -3.15 -1.67 -15.91
N TYR A 60 -3.02 -2.97 -15.63
CA TYR A 60 -2.67 -3.47 -14.31
C TYR A 60 -1.36 -2.86 -13.79
N ARG A 61 -0.32 -2.74 -14.64
CA ARG A 61 0.95 -2.11 -14.28
C ARG A 61 0.81 -0.62 -14.02
N SER A 62 0.04 0.10 -14.84
CA SER A 62 -0.23 1.53 -14.68
C SER A 62 -0.99 1.81 -13.37
N VAL A 63 -2.03 1.02 -13.09
CA VAL A 63 -2.78 1.04 -11.82
C VAL A 63 -1.92 0.59 -10.62
N LYS A 64 -0.80 -0.09 -10.85
CA LYS A 64 0.16 -0.45 -9.79
C LYS A 64 1.32 0.54 -9.67
N GLN A 65 1.48 1.50 -10.59
CA GLN A 65 2.52 2.51 -10.49
C GLN A 65 2.14 3.54 -9.42
N ARG A 66 2.99 3.65 -8.40
CA ARG A 66 2.86 4.68 -7.37
C ARG A 66 3.05 6.05 -8.01
N ARG A 67 2.00 6.87 -8.03
CA ARG A 67 2.12 8.27 -8.46
C ARG A 67 3.17 9.01 -7.63
N ARG A 68 3.81 10.01 -8.23
CA ARG A 68 4.68 10.93 -7.48
C ARG A 68 3.85 11.65 -6.39
N PRO A 69 4.33 11.69 -5.13
CA PRO A 69 3.69 12.50 -4.09
C PRO A 69 3.76 13.99 -4.43
N THR A 70 2.68 14.71 -4.14
CA THR A 70 2.61 16.17 -4.27
C THR A 70 3.49 16.85 -3.21
N TYR A 71 3.76 18.15 -3.39
CA TYR A 71 4.49 18.93 -2.40
C TYR A 71 3.78 18.91 -1.04
N GLN A 72 2.46 19.15 -1.03
CA GLN A 72 1.66 19.16 0.20
C GLN A 72 1.73 17.82 0.94
N GLU A 73 1.67 16.69 0.23
CA GLU A 73 1.81 15.36 0.84
C GLU A 73 3.19 15.11 1.43
N ARG A 74 4.24 15.77 0.92
CA ARG A 74 5.60 15.68 1.47
C ARG A 74 5.82 16.64 2.65
N SER A 75 5.20 17.81 2.62
CA SER A 75 5.32 18.85 3.64
C SER A 75 4.30 18.71 4.79
N THR A 76 3.38 17.75 4.71
CA THR A 76 2.49 17.43 5.83
C THR A 76 3.30 16.77 6.93
N SER A 77 3.06 17.14 8.19
CA SER A 77 3.80 16.61 9.33
C SER A 77 3.34 15.19 9.72
N CYS A 78 4.26 14.43 10.31
CA CYS A 78 3.99 13.08 10.81
C CYS A 78 2.88 13.10 11.86
N SER A 79 1.82 12.30 11.66
CA SER A 79 0.70 12.16 12.60
C SER A 79 1.12 11.51 13.93
N ALA A 80 2.24 10.78 13.95
CA ALA A 80 2.76 10.17 15.17
C ALA A 80 3.54 11.20 16.01
N CYS A 81 4.64 11.72 15.46
CA CYS A 81 5.63 12.50 16.21
C CYS A 81 5.75 13.98 15.81
N GLY A 82 4.97 14.44 14.83
CA GLY A 82 4.99 15.84 14.39
C GLY A 82 6.16 16.23 13.48
N TYR A 83 7.06 15.31 13.11
CA TYR A 83 8.18 15.63 12.21
C TYR A 83 7.68 16.22 10.87
N PRO A 84 8.22 17.36 10.40
CA PRO A 84 7.56 18.21 9.41
C PRO A 84 7.49 17.64 8.00
N SER A 85 8.41 16.75 7.64
CA SER A 85 8.41 16.06 6.35
C SER A 85 8.07 14.60 6.52
N SER A 86 7.06 14.11 5.83
CA SER A 86 6.64 12.73 5.98
C SER A 86 6.00 12.18 4.73
N HIS A 87 5.80 10.87 4.69
CA HIS A 87 5.20 10.18 3.56
C HIS A 87 3.92 9.48 4.03
N ARG A 88 2.95 9.31 3.12
CA ARG A 88 1.76 8.51 3.42
C ARG A 88 2.13 7.03 3.56
N HIS A 89 1.77 6.46 4.68
CA HIS A 89 1.80 5.05 4.98
C HIS A 89 0.40 4.47 4.72
N HIS A 90 0.31 3.41 3.93
CA HIS A 90 -0.94 2.71 3.68
C HIS A 90 -1.18 1.72 4.82
N LEU A 91 -2.26 1.89 5.58
CA LEU A 91 -2.60 0.95 6.65
C LEU A 91 -3.05 -0.40 6.12
N TRP A 92 -3.59 -0.44 4.90
CA TRP A 92 -4.08 -1.64 4.25
C TRP A 92 -3.33 -1.85 2.95
N ASP A 93 -3.27 -3.10 2.49
CA ASP A 93 -2.62 -3.52 1.24
C ASP A 93 -3.30 -2.96 -0.04
N LEU A 94 -4.17 -1.96 0.12
CA LEU A 94 -4.70 -1.10 -0.93
C LEU A 94 -3.64 -0.05 -1.33
N ALA A 95 -2.49 -0.54 -1.76
CA ALA A 95 -1.47 0.24 -2.46
C ALA A 95 -1.88 0.43 -3.93
N ALA A 96 -3.07 0.99 -4.17
CA ALA A 96 -3.44 1.43 -5.51
C ALA A 96 -2.88 2.84 -5.74
N HIS A 97 -3.41 3.91 -5.12
CA HIS A 97 -2.92 5.27 -5.41
C HIS A 97 -3.15 6.28 -4.28
N GLY A 98 -2.14 7.11 -4.01
CA GLY A 98 -2.27 8.41 -3.34
C GLY A 98 -2.85 8.43 -1.93
N GLU A 99 -3.17 9.65 -1.47
CA GLU A 99 -4.05 9.86 -0.33
C GLU A 99 -5.40 9.15 -0.55
N ASN A 100 -5.76 8.27 0.37
CA ASN A 100 -7.11 7.76 0.50
C ASN A 100 -7.53 7.95 1.96
N LYS A 101 -8.81 7.72 2.28
CA LYS A 101 -9.37 7.94 3.62
C LYS A 101 -8.71 7.11 4.74
N VAL A 102 -7.75 6.25 4.40
CA VAL A 102 -7.17 5.23 5.27
C VAL A 102 -5.63 5.25 5.21
N THR A 103 -5.02 6.27 4.61
CA THR A 103 -3.58 6.48 4.68
C THR A 103 -3.22 7.40 5.85
N ILE A 104 -2.18 7.03 6.60
CA ILE A 104 -1.68 7.82 7.72
C ILE A 104 -0.37 8.48 7.32
N GLN A 105 -0.18 9.73 7.71
CA GLN A 105 1.03 10.46 7.40
C GLN A 105 2.13 10.08 8.42
N LEU A 106 3.19 9.37 7.99
CA LEU A 106 4.30 8.93 8.87
C LEU A 106 5.66 9.38 8.32
N CYS A 107 6.53 9.92 9.17
CA CYS A 107 7.93 10.13 8.79
C CYS A 107 8.66 8.79 8.65
N ALA A 108 9.85 8.79 8.04
CA ALA A 108 10.61 7.56 7.77
C ALA A 108 10.80 6.69 9.02
N ASN A 109 11.10 7.29 10.17
CA ASN A 109 11.35 6.56 11.41
C ASN A 109 10.06 5.95 12.00
N CYS A 110 8.97 6.71 12.04
CA CYS A 110 7.69 6.20 12.52
C CYS A 110 7.10 5.15 11.56
N HIS A 111 7.33 5.31 10.26
CA HIS A 111 6.93 4.37 9.22
C HIS A 111 7.68 3.04 9.36
N GLU A 112 9.00 3.09 9.53
CA GLU A 112 9.80 1.90 9.77
C GLU A 112 9.41 1.22 11.09
N LEU A 113 9.23 1.99 12.16
CA LEU A 113 8.81 1.44 13.45
C LEU A 113 7.45 0.74 13.37
N PHE A 114 6.49 1.30 12.62
CA PHE A 114 5.21 0.63 12.34
C PHE A 114 5.45 -0.76 11.71
N HIS A 115 6.26 -0.84 10.66
CA HIS A 115 6.55 -2.11 9.98
C HIS A 115 7.29 -3.10 10.87
N LEU A 116 8.25 -2.63 11.66
CA LEU A 116 8.97 -3.49 12.62
C LEU A 116 8.02 -4.07 13.67
N MET A 117 7.10 -3.27 14.20
CA MET A 117 6.08 -3.72 15.15
C MET A 117 5.13 -4.72 14.50
N TYR A 118 4.59 -4.42 13.31
CA TYR A 118 3.71 -5.31 12.57
C TYR A 118 4.40 -6.66 12.28
N ASN A 119 5.63 -6.65 11.76
CA ASN A 119 6.40 -7.86 11.46
C ASN A 119 6.73 -8.67 12.72
N ALA A 120 7.00 -8.00 13.85
CA ALA A 120 7.21 -8.67 15.11
C ALA A 120 5.95 -9.41 15.61
N LEU A 121 4.77 -8.84 15.39
CA LEU A 121 3.48 -9.38 15.84
C LEU A 121 2.91 -10.44 14.89
N VAL A 122 2.85 -10.14 13.59
CA VAL A 122 2.20 -10.97 12.56
C VAL A 122 3.16 -12.00 11.98
N LYS A 123 4.32 -11.57 11.49
CA LYS A 123 5.31 -12.46 10.86
C LYS A 123 6.22 -13.16 11.87
N ARG A 124 6.09 -12.84 13.16
CA ARG A 124 6.93 -13.33 14.25
C ARG A 124 8.43 -13.13 13.99
N ALA A 125 8.79 -12.09 13.23
CA ALA A 125 10.17 -11.82 12.84
C ALA A 125 11.01 -11.38 14.06
N GLU A 126 12.02 -12.17 14.42
CA GLU A 126 12.88 -11.90 15.58
C GLU A 126 13.77 -10.67 15.40
N TYR A 127 14.28 -10.44 14.20
CA TYR A 127 15.08 -9.26 13.89
C TYR A 127 14.27 -7.98 14.07
N SER A 128 13.07 -7.92 13.48
CA SER A 128 12.15 -6.79 13.65
C SER A 128 11.76 -6.58 15.10
N ARG A 129 11.50 -7.67 15.85
CA ARG A 129 11.21 -7.61 17.28
C ARG A 129 12.33 -6.93 18.07
N LYS A 130 13.59 -7.32 17.84
CA LYS A 130 14.76 -6.77 18.55
C LYS A 130 14.87 -5.26 18.33
N ILE A 131 14.75 -4.81 17.07
CA ILE A 131 14.86 -3.38 16.73
C ILE A 131 13.65 -2.61 17.27
N ALA A 132 12.43 -3.10 17.06
CA ALA A 132 11.22 -2.45 17.59
C ALA A 132 11.33 -2.22 19.10
N ARG A 133 11.72 -3.25 19.86
CA ARG A 133 11.93 -3.13 21.32
C ARG A 133 13.03 -2.15 21.67
N HIS A 134 14.16 -2.20 20.98
CA HIS A 134 15.26 -1.25 21.22
C HIS A 134 14.80 0.20 21.07
N VAL A 135 14.05 0.50 19.99
CA VAL A 135 13.53 1.85 19.74
C VAL A 135 12.44 2.22 20.75
N LEU A 136 11.47 1.35 21.00
CA LEU A 136 10.35 1.61 21.93
C LEU A 136 10.82 1.83 23.37
N LEU A 137 11.89 1.15 23.78
CA LEU A 137 12.45 1.22 25.14
C LEU A 137 13.60 2.23 25.28
N SER A 138 13.94 2.95 24.20
CA SER A 138 15.07 3.91 24.20
C SER A 138 14.85 5.15 25.07
N GLY A 139 13.60 5.45 25.43
CA GLY A 139 13.21 6.71 26.08
C GLY A 139 13.27 7.94 25.17
N GLN A 140 13.60 7.79 23.88
CA GLN A 140 13.76 8.89 22.93
C GLN A 140 12.46 9.26 22.20
N LEU A 141 11.43 8.40 22.28
CA LEU A 141 10.12 8.68 21.68
C LEU A 141 9.31 9.59 22.60
N ALA A 142 8.58 10.55 22.02
CA ALA A 142 7.55 11.27 22.76
C ALA A 142 6.50 10.27 23.30
N HIS A 143 5.95 10.58 24.47
CA HIS A 143 5.21 9.63 25.30
C HIS A 143 3.99 8.99 24.61
N ASP A 144 3.35 9.68 23.67
CA ASP A 144 2.16 9.23 22.96
C ASP A 144 2.47 8.47 21.65
N VAL A 145 3.68 8.63 21.11
CA VAL A 145 4.10 8.02 19.83
C VAL A 145 3.97 6.50 19.83
N PRO A 146 4.48 5.75 20.84
CA PRO A 146 4.32 4.30 20.87
C PRO A 146 2.85 3.88 20.79
N ALA A 147 1.99 4.49 21.60
CA ALA A 147 0.58 4.13 21.68
C ALA A 147 -0.17 4.41 20.37
N LYS A 148 0.09 5.54 19.72
CA LYS A 148 -0.45 5.86 18.39
C LYS A 148 -0.08 4.81 17.35
N LEU A 149 1.21 4.47 17.26
CA LEU A 149 1.70 3.48 16.31
C LEU A 149 1.11 2.09 16.57
N LEU A 150 1.07 1.63 17.82
CA LEU A 150 0.44 0.35 18.15
C LEU A 150 -1.04 0.36 17.78
N GLY A 151 -1.78 1.43 18.06
CA GLY A 151 -3.19 1.56 17.71
C GLY A 151 -3.45 1.32 16.22
N TRP A 152 -2.61 1.89 15.36
CA TRP A 152 -2.69 1.69 13.91
C TRP A 152 -2.26 0.28 13.48
N VAL A 153 -1.18 -0.27 14.05
CA VAL A 153 -0.77 -1.66 13.78
C VAL A 153 -1.90 -2.64 14.12
N LEU A 154 -2.55 -2.47 15.27
CA LEU A 154 -3.68 -3.30 15.68
C LEU A 154 -4.91 -3.11 14.78
N ALA A 155 -5.14 -1.91 14.27
CA ALA A 155 -6.22 -1.67 13.30
C ALA A 155 -5.97 -2.40 11.98
N THR A 156 -4.73 -2.38 11.47
CA THR A 156 -4.32 -3.18 10.30
C THR A 156 -4.51 -4.67 10.56
N ILE A 157 -4.02 -5.18 11.69
CA ILE A 157 -4.16 -6.59 12.05
C ILE A 157 -5.64 -7.02 12.10
N ARG A 158 -6.51 -6.21 12.73
CA ARG A 158 -7.95 -6.51 12.78
C ARG A 158 -8.58 -6.57 11.40
N TYR A 159 -8.25 -5.63 10.53
CA TYR A 159 -8.76 -5.60 9.16
C TYR A 159 -8.30 -6.84 8.37
N GLU A 160 -7.02 -7.16 8.40
CA GLU A 160 -6.49 -8.31 7.66
C GLU A 160 -7.04 -9.64 8.22
N ALA A 161 -7.20 -9.73 9.54
CA ALA A 161 -7.81 -10.90 10.18
C ALA A 161 -9.30 -11.04 9.83
N SER A 162 -10.07 -9.94 9.76
CA SER A 162 -11.48 -10.01 9.34
C SER A 162 -11.65 -10.42 7.88
N ASN A 163 -10.62 -10.22 7.04
CA ASN A 163 -10.58 -10.71 5.66
C ASN A 163 -9.99 -12.13 5.55
N GLY A 164 -9.61 -12.76 6.66
CA GLY A 164 -9.04 -14.11 6.68
C GLY A 164 -7.60 -14.20 6.15
N TRP A 165 -6.88 -13.08 6.03
CA TRP A 165 -5.52 -13.07 5.48
C TRP A 165 -4.44 -13.44 6.50
N ILE A 166 -4.71 -13.17 7.78
CA ILE A 166 -3.79 -13.47 8.88
C ILE A 166 -4.56 -14.02 10.09
N ASP A 167 -3.82 -14.61 11.04
CA ASP A 167 -4.37 -15.00 12.33
C ASP A 167 -4.68 -13.77 13.21
N GLY A 168 -5.95 -13.62 13.61
CA GLY A 168 -6.41 -12.55 14.49
C GLY A 168 -5.76 -12.53 15.87
N SER A 169 -5.20 -13.66 16.33
CA SER A 169 -4.47 -13.73 17.61
C SER A 169 -3.20 -12.89 17.63
N ALA A 170 -2.67 -12.51 16.45
CA ALA A 170 -1.48 -11.67 16.32
C ALA A 170 -1.62 -10.31 16.99
N GLY A 171 -2.84 -9.76 17.05
CA GLY A 171 -3.16 -8.48 17.70
C GLY A 171 -3.60 -8.61 19.16
N SER A 172 -3.58 -9.81 19.73
CA SER A 172 -4.01 -10.03 21.12
C SER A 172 -3.10 -9.31 22.11
N ARG A 173 -3.67 -8.91 23.26
CA ARG A 173 -2.92 -8.27 24.34
C ARG A 173 -1.76 -9.13 24.82
N GLU A 174 -1.96 -10.44 24.91
CA GLU A 174 -0.91 -11.40 25.29
C GLU A 174 0.24 -11.41 24.28
N ASN A 175 -0.05 -11.46 22.99
CA ASN A 175 0.99 -11.46 21.96
C ASN A 175 1.73 -10.11 21.94
N VAL A 176 1.02 -9.00 22.05
CA VAL A 176 1.63 -7.66 22.15
C VAL A 176 2.58 -7.57 23.34
N GLU A 177 2.16 -8.03 24.51
CA GLU A 177 3.00 -8.07 25.69
C GLU A 177 4.24 -8.96 25.46
N LYS A 178 4.02 -10.20 25.04
CA LYS A 178 5.09 -11.19 24.83
C LYS A 178 6.12 -10.74 23.80
N ARG A 179 5.67 -10.09 22.71
CA ARG A 179 6.55 -9.72 21.59
C ARG A 179 7.21 -8.38 21.80
N LEU A 180 6.53 -7.39 22.37
CA LEU A 180 7.02 -6.01 22.45
C LEU A 180 7.37 -5.56 23.87
N SER A 181 7.09 -6.36 24.91
CA SER A 181 7.22 -5.96 26.33
C SER A 181 6.41 -4.70 26.61
N TRP A 182 5.14 -4.71 26.22
CA TRP A 182 4.33 -3.49 26.12
C TRP A 182 4.12 -2.78 27.46
N SER A 183 3.94 -3.52 28.54
CA SER A 183 3.88 -2.98 29.90
C SER A 183 5.08 -2.10 30.22
N GLU A 184 6.28 -2.54 29.85
CA GLU A 184 7.53 -1.81 30.04
C GLU A 184 7.63 -0.58 29.11
N VAL A 185 7.17 -0.72 27.86
CA VAL A 185 7.08 0.43 26.92
C VAL A 185 6.19 1.53 27.50
N VAL A 186 5.04 1.16 28.09
CA VAL A 186 4.14 2.12 28.75
C VAL A 186 4.81 2.78 29.96
N ARG A 187 5.60 2.04 30.74
CA ARG A 187 6.38 2.60 31.86
C ARG A 187 7.36 3.67 31.35
N VAL A 188 8.20 3.33 30.38
CA VAL A 188 9.19 4.24 29.77
C VAL A 188 8.53 5.49 29.17
N ALA A 189 7.43 5.30 28.45
CA ALA A 189 6.67 6.41 27.87
C ALA A 189 6.12 7.37 28.94
N ASN A 190 5.60 6.83 30.05
CA ASN A 190 5.11 7.66 31.16
C ASN A 190 6.23 8.41 31.88
N GLU A 191 7.43 7.84 31.96
CA GLU A 191 8.61 8.52 32.50
C GLU A 191 9.05 9.68 31.61
N ALA A 192 9.08 9.46 30.29
CA ALA A 192 9.33 10.52 29.32
C ALA A 192 8.31 11.67 29.43
N ARG A 193 7.02 11.36 29.66
CA ARG A 193 5.99 12.38 29.90
C ARG A 193 6.28 13.23 31.14
N LYS A 194 6.72 12.60 32.24
CA LYS A 194 7.04 13.31 33.49
C LYS A 194 8.24 14.24 33.35
N ALA A 195 9.21 13.90 32.49
CA ALA A 195 10.39 14.73 32.24
C ALA A 195 10.11 15.95 31.33
N GLN A 196 8.94 16.00 30.68
CA GLN A 196 8.51 17.09 29.80
C GLN A 196 7.62 18.14 30.49
N VAL A 197 7.24 17.90 31.76
CA VAL A 197 6.45 18.80 32.62
C VAL A 197 7.37 19.41 33.66
#